data_AF-A0A2K6DUU6-F1
#
_entry.id   AF-A0A2K6DUU6-F1
#
_cell.length_a   1.000
_cell.length_b   1.000
_cell.length_c   1.000
_cell.angle_alpha   90.00
_cell.angle_beta   90.00
_cell.angle_gamma   90.00
#
_symmetry.space_group_name_H-M   'P 1'
#
loop_
_entity.id
_entity.type
_entity.pdbx_description
1 polymer ?
#
loop_
_entity_poly.entity_id
_entity_poly.type
_entity_poly.pdbx_seq_one_letter_code
_entity_poly.pdbx_strand_id
1 'polypeptide(L)'
;MSFLTVPYKLPVSLSVGSCVIIKGTPIDSSVNEPQLQVDFYTEMNEESEIAFHLRVHLGRRVVMNSREFGIWMLEENLHYVPFEDGKPFDLRIYVCRNEYEVKVNGEYIYAFVHRIPPSHVKMIQVCRDVSLDSVLVSNGWR
;
A
#
# COMPACT_ATOMS: atom_id res chain seq x y z
N MET A 1 12.05 -18.09 -10.21
CA MET A 1 11.01 -17.75 -9.21
C MET A 1 9.81 -17.24 -9.98
N SER A 2 8.58 -17.63 -9.64
CA SER A 2 7.37 -17.14 -10.30
C SER A 2 6.91 -15.86 -9.62
N PHE A 3 6.81 -14.76 -10.36
CA PHE A 3 6.23 -13.50 -9.86
C PHE A 3 4.72 -13.67 -9.62
N LEU A 4 4.17 -12.89 -8.69
CA LEU A 4 2.74 -12.79 -8.48
C LEU A 4 2.10 -11.97 -9.62
N THR A 5 0.91 -12.37 -10.06
CA THR A 5 0.14 -11.63 -11.08
C THR A 5 -0.29 -10.27 -10.55
N VAL A 6 -0.14 -9.24 -11.39
CA VAL A 6 -0.57 -7.86 -11.10
C VAL A 6 -1.74 -7.48 -12.02
N PRO A 7 -2.88 -6.96 -11.51
CA PRO A 7 -3.16 -6.62 -10.11
C PRO A 7 -3.27 -7.86 -9.20
N TYR A 8 -2.62 -7.80 -8.05
CA TYR A 8 -2.67 -8.83 -7.02
C TYR A 8 -3.73 -8.48 -5.98
N LYS A 9 -4.63 -9.43 -5.66
CA LYS A 9 -5.69 -9.26 -4.67
C LYS A 9 -5.54 -10.31 -3.57
N LEU A 10 -5.50 -9.86 -2.32
CA LEU A 10 -5.35 -10.71 -1.14
C LEU A 10 -6.51 -10.49 -0.18
N PRO A 11 -7.37 -11.50 0.07
CA PRO A 11 -8.30 -11.47 1.18
C PRO A 11 -7.55 -11.42 2.52
N VAL A 12 -7.95 -10.53 3.43
CA VAL A 12 -7.26 -10.30 4.71
C VAL A 12 -8.23 -10.04 5.85
N SER A 13 -7.71 -10.18 7.08
CA SER A 13 -8.30 -9.61 8.28
C SER A 13 -7.20 -8.85 9.01
N LEU A 14 -7.38 -7.55 9.20
CA LEU A 14 -6.39 -6.68 9.85
C LEU A 14 -6.85 -6.30 11.25
N SER A 15 -5.89 -6.24 12.17
CA SER A 15 -6.09 -5.78 13.54
C SER A 15 -4.88 -4.94 13.97
N VAL A 16 -5.01 -4.22 15.08
CA VAL A 16 -3.85 -3.52 15.68
C VAL A 16 -2.76 -4.56 15.97
N GLY A 17 -1.54 -4.34 15.45
CA GLY A 17 -0.45 -5.31 15.50
C GLY A 17 -0.38 -6.24 14.28
N SER A 18 -1.17 -6.01 13.24
CA SER A 18 -0.95 -6.59 11.90
C SER A 18 0.10 -5.79 11.12
N CYS A 19 0.85 -6.43 10.24
CA CYS A 19 1.81 -5.81 9.33
C CYS A 19 1.66 -6.41 7.93
N VAL A 20 1.46 -5.56 6.94
CA VAL A 20 1.42 -5.94 5.52
C VAL A 20 2.82 -5.73 4.94
N ILE A 21 3.38 -6.76 4.34
CA ILE A 21 4.74 -6.76 3.78
C ILE A 21 4.63 -7.02 2.28
N ILE A 22 5.08 -6.07 1.48
CA ILE A 22 5.05 -6.12 0.01
C ILE A 22 6.48 -6.01 -0.49
N LYS A 23 6.92 -7.03 -1.22
CA LYS A 23 8.22 -7.04 -1.89
C LYS A 23 8.03 -7.13 -3.39
N GLY A 24 8.74 -6.29 -4.10
CA GLY A 24 8.69 -6.23 -5.55
C GLY A 24 9.74 -5.29 -6.11
N THR A 25 9.68 -5.10 -7.41
CA THR A 25 10.57 -4.20 -8.16
C THR A 25 9.72 -3.37 -9.12
N PRO A 26 9.84 -2.03 -9.14
CA PRO A 26 9.17 -1.18 -10.13
C PRO A 26 9.58 -1.60 -11.56
N ILE A 27 8.59 -1.71 -12.46
CA ILE A 27 8.83 -2.14 -13.83
C ILE A 27 9.12 -0.92 -14.71
N ASP A 28 10.35 -0.89 -15.22
CA ASP A 28 10.92 -0.09 -16.30
C ASP A 28 10.70 1.44 -16.33
N SER A 29 11.83 2.12 -16.16
CA SER A 29 12.23 3.50 -16.53
C SER A 29 11.74 4.06 -17.88
N SER A 30 11.29 3.24 -18.82
CA SER A 30 10.85 3.68 -20.16
C SER A 30 9.45 4.33 -20.16
N VAL A 31 8.68 4.14 -19.09
CA VAL A 31 7.39 4.82 -18.87
C VAL A 31 7.63 6.12 -18.12
N ASN A 32 7.09 7.25 -18.60
CA ASN A 32 7.14 8.51 -17.87
C ASN A 32 6.41 8.35 -16.51
N GLU A 33 7.17 8.26 -15.42
CA GLU A 33 6.71 8.15 -14.02
C GLU A 33 6.02 6.80 -13.67
N PRO A 34 6.77 5.69 -13.51
CA PRO A 34 6.20 4.42 -13.06
C PRO A 34 5.52 4.55 -11.69
N GLN A 35 4.46 3.79 -11.49
CA GLN A 35 3.63 3.89 -10.30
C GLN A 35 3.48 2.55 -9.58
N LEU A 36 3.39 2.63 -8.26
CA LEU A 36 2.92 1.55 -7.39
C LEU A 36 1.64 2.00 -6.71
N GLN A 37 0.63 1.15 -6.67
CA GLN A 37 -0.60 1.41 -5.90
C GLN A 37 -0.91 0.26 -4.95
N VAL A 38 -1.28 0.61 -3.73
CA VAL A 38 -1.75 -0.29 -2.69
C VAL A 38 -3.07 0.24 -2.14
N ASP A 39 -4.12 -0.59 -2.17
CA ASP A 39 -5.44 -0.22 -1.67
C ASP A 39 -5.91 -1.23 -0.63
N PHE A 40 -6.44 -0.72 0.49
CA PHE A 40 -7.07 -1.51 1.55
C PHE A 40 -8.59 -1.35 1.43
N TYR A 41 -9.24 -2.29 0.71
CA TYR A 41 -10.67 -2.29 0.44
C TYR A 41 -11.47 -2.87 1.62
N THR A 42 -12.66 -2.31 1.86
CA THR A 42 -13.58 -2.78 2.89
C THR A 42 -14.41 -4.00 2.48
N GLU A 43 -14.43 -4.34 1.19
CA GLU A 43 -15.03 -5.58 0.67
C GLU A 43 -14.15 -6.23 -0.41
N MET A 44 -14.60 -7.35 -0.99
CA MET A 44 -13.90 -8.06 -2.06
C MET A 44 -14.13 -7.45 -3.47
N ASN A 45 -14.82 -6.31 -3.56
CA ASN A 45 -15.08 -5.59 -4.82
C ASN A 45 -14.35 -4.24 -4.83
N GLU A 46 -13.94 -3.78 -6.02
CA GLU A 46 -13.17 -2.54 -6.22
C GLU A 46 -14.04 -1.27 -6.17
N GLU A 47 -15.36 -1.41 -6.02
CA GLU A 47 -16.30 -0.30 -5.85
C GLU A 47 -16.48 0.07 -4.38
N SER A 48 -16.11 -0.83 -3.46
CA SER A 48 -16.19 -0.64 -2.02
C SER A 48 -15.31 0.50 -1.50
N GLU A 49 -15.52 0.87 -0.25
CA GLU A 49 -14.72 1.90 0.39
C GLU A 49 -13.24 1.49 0.47
N ILE A 50 -12.36 2.50 0.46
CA ILE A 50 -10.92 2.30 0.60
C ILE A 50 -10.52 2.95 1.91
N ALA A 51 -10.17 2.12 2.91
CA ALA A 51 -9.72 2.58 4.22
C ALA A 51 -8.36 3.27 4.14
N PHE A 52 -7.51 2.78 3.24
CA PHE A 52 -6.19 3.35 2.97
C PHE A 52 -5.81 3.12 1.52
N HIS A 53 -5.64 4.21 0.79
CA HIS A 53 -5.07 4.28 -0.55
C HIS A 53 -3.66 4.82 -0.44
N LEU A 54 -2.69 4.14 -1.04
CA LEU A 54 -1.32 4.62 -1.21
C LEU A 54 -0.95 4.49 -2.68
N ARG A 55 -0.56 5.61 -3.30
CA ARG A 55 -0.03 5.65 -4.66
C ARG A 55 1.33 6.32 -4.67
N VAL A 56 2.34 5.57 -5.07
CA VAL A 56 3.69 6.07 -5.30
C VAL A 56 3.81 6.47 -6.75
N HIS A 57 4.17 7.73 -7.00
CA HIS A 57 4.71 8.19 -8.27
C HIS A 57 6.24 8.23 -8.11
N LEU A 58 6.95 7.27 -8.69
CA LEU A 58 8.40 7.13 -8.50
C LEU A 58 9.13 8.43 -8.85
N GLY A 59 10.08 8.81 -7.99
CA GLY A 59 10.87 10.04 -8.15
C GLY A 59 10.11 11.36 -7.95
N ARG A 60 8.81 11.34 -7.60
CA ARG A 60 7.98 12.55 -7.55
C ARG A 60 7.23 12.76 -6.24
N ARG A 61 6.30 11.86 -5.89
CA ARG A 61 5.50 11.95 -4.66
C ARG A 61 4.82 10.64 -4.30
N VAL A 62 4.47 10.48 -3.04
CA VAL A 62 3.46 9.52 -2.55
C VAL A 62 2.17 10.28 -2.25
N VAL A 63 1.06 9.77 -2.76
CA VAL A 63 -0.30 10.27 -2.49
C VAL A 63 -1.02 9.23 -1.62
N MET A 64 -1.64 9.68 -0.54
CA MET A 64 -2.44 8.85 0.34
C MET A 64 -3.83 9.43 0.53
N ASN A 65 -4.83 8.56 0.63
CA ASN A 65 -6.21 9.00 0.84
C ASN A 65 -7.09 7.87 1.41
N SER A 66 -8.34 8.19 1.71
CA SER A 66 -9.45 7.24 1.88
C SER A 66 -10.54 7.52 0.84
N ARG A 67 -11.33 6.50 0.52
CA ARG A 67 -12.57 6.65 -0.26
C ARG A 67 -13.75 6.19 0.58
N GLU A 68 -14.59 7.12 0.99
CA GLU A 68 -15.73 6.90 1.90
C GLU A 68 -17.02 7.20 1.15
N PHE A 69 -18.00 6.29 1.20
CA PHE A 69 -19.24 6.38 0.42
C PHE A 69 -19.02 6.67 -1.08
N GLY A 70 -17.96 6.12 -1.66
CA GLY A 70 -17.57 6.35 -3.06
C GLY A 70 -16.89 7.70 -3.34
N ILE A 71 -16.68 8.54 -2.33
CA ILE A 71 -16.08 9.88 -2.44
C ILE A 71 -14.64 9.84 -1.94
N TRP A 72 -13.71 10.37 -2.73
CA TRP A 72 -12.33 10.58 -2.27
C TRP A 72 -12.28 11.71 -1.26
N MET A 73 -11.65 11.45 -0.13
CA MET A 73 -11.49 12.42 0.95
C MET A 73 -10.31 13.36 0.65
N LEU A 74 -9.86 14.15 1.64
CA LEU A 74 -8.72 15.05 1.45
C LEU A 74 -7.43 14.24 1.27
N GLU A 75 -6.72 14.49 0.17
CA GLU A 75 -5.42 13.86 -0.12
C GLU A 75 -4.33 14.32 0.85
N GLU A 76 -3.51 13.36 1.30
CA GLU A 76 -2.25 13.60 1.98
C GLU A 76 -1.11 13.32 1.00
N ASN A 77 -0.15 14.24 0.90
CA ASN A 77 0.93 14.17 -0.09
C ASN A 77 2.29 14.19 0.62
N LEU A 78 3.21 13.34 0.17
CA LEU A 78 4.59 13.29 0.64
C LEU A 78 5.53 13.38 -0.56
N HIS A 79 6.46 14.34 -0.57
CA HIS A 79 7.45 14.48 -1.64
C HIS A 79 8.69 13.59 -1.45
N TYR A 80 8.88 13.02 -0.26
CA TYR A 80 9.91 12.02 0.00
C TYR A 80 9.47 10.66 -0.56
N VAL A 81 10.24 10.12 -1.50
CA VAL A 81 9.94 8.86 -2.20
C VAL A 81 11.17 7.96 -2.21
N PRO A 82 11.39 7.13 -1.16
CA PRO A 82 12.56 6.24 -1.07
C PRO A 82 12.36 4.94 -1.88
N PHE A 83 11.82 5.07 -3.10
CA PHE A 83 11.75 4.00 -4.09
C PHE A 83 12.75 4.31 -5.19
N GLU A 84 13.53 3.31 -5.57
CA GLU A 84 14.51 3.42 -6.63
C GLU A 84 14.03 2.63 -7.86
N ASP A 85 14.12 3.27 -9.02
CA ASP A 85 13.71 2.67 -10.28
C ASP A 85 14.55 1.41 -10.61
N GLY A 86 13.87 0.36 -11.07
CA GLY A 86 14.46 -0.94 -11.36
C GLY A 86 15.08 -1.69 -10.16
N LYS A 87 14.96 -1.17 -8.93
CA LYS A 87 15.50 -1.83 -7.72
C LYS A 87 14.41 -2.47 -6.85
N PRO A 88 14.72 -3.60 -6.18
CA PRO A 88 13.80 -4.20 -5.22
C PRO A 88 13.48 -3.28 -4.04
N PHE A 89 12.25 -3.34 -3.55
CA PHE A 89 11.82 -2.67 -2.32
C PHE A 89 11.23 -3.65 -1.30
N ASP A 90 11.29 -3.29 -0.01
CA ASP A 90 10.54 -3.89 1.09
C ASP A 90 9.61 -2.83 1.68
N LEU A 91 8.35 -2.83 1.24
CA LEU A 91 7.29 -1.93 1.73
C LEU A 91 6.55 -2.61 2.88
N ARG A 92 6.53 -1.96 4.04
CA ARG A 92 5.81 -2.44 5.22
C ARG A 92 4.79 -1.42 5.67
N ILE A 93 3.56 -1.88 5.87
CA ILE A 93 2.46 -1.07 6.38
C ILE A 93 2.01 -1.69 7.69
N TYR A 94 2.38 -1.03 8.79
CA TYR A 94 2.12 -1.45 10.14
C TYR A 94 0.78 -0.89 10.61
N VAL A 95 -0.11 -1.75 11.09
CA VAL A 95 -1.41 -1.35 11.64
C VAL A 95 -1.21 -1.00 13.12
N CYS A 96 -0.94 0.27 13.38
CA CYS A 96 -0.85 0.82 14.72
C CYS A 96 -2.24 1.12 15.28
N ARG A 97 -2.31 1.51 16.56
CA ARG A 97 -3.59 1.79 17.23
C ARG A 97 -4.40 2.89 16.53
N ASN A 98 -3.73 3.94 16.05
CA ASN A 98 -4.39 5.13 15.51
C ASN A 98 -4.10 5.37 14.02
N GLU A 99 -3.18 4.63 13.42
CA GLU A 99 -2.65 4.92 12.09
C GLU A 99 -2.07 3.69 11.39
N TYR A 100 -1.86 3.83 10.09
CA TYR A 100 -0.98 2.97 9.30
C TYR A 100 0.40 3.62 9.23
N GLU A 101 1.39 3.01 9.90
CA GLU A 101 2.79 3.43 9.80
C GLU A 101 3.43 2.77 8.56
N VAL A 102 3.93 3.59 7.65
CA VAL A 102 4.51 3.14 6.37
C VAL A 102 6.03 3.20 6.44
N LYS A 103 6.67 2.08 6.13
CA LYS A 103 8.12 1.97 5.97
C LYS A 103 8.51 1.43 4.60
N VAL A 104 9.60 1.93 4.07
CA VAL A 104 10.22 1.42 2.84
C VAL A 104 11.67 1.12 3.15
N ASN A 105 12.10 -0.10 2.87
CA ASN A 105 13.47 -0.58 3.14
C ASN A 105 13.92 -0.38 4.60
N GLY A 106 12.96 -0.48 5.53
CA GLY A 106 13.18 -0.31 6.97
C GLY A 106 13.12 1.14 7.47
N GLU A 107 13.08 2.12 6.58
CA GLU A 107 12.97 3.54 6.91
C GLU A 107 11.50 3.97 7.05
N TYR A 108 11.19 4.72 8.09
CA TYR A 108 9.88 5.36 8.27
C TYR A 108 9.68 6.49 7.27
N ILE A 109 8.53 6.50 6.57
CA ILE A 109 8.22 7.55 5.59
C ILE A 109 6.98 8.37 5.96
N TYR A 110 5.98 7.73 6.57
CA TYR A 110 4.70 8.38 6.84
C TYR A 110 3.84 7.60 7.83
N ALA A 111 2.87 8.28 8.44
CA ALA A 111 1.81 7.68 9.22
C ALA A 111 0.46 8.24 8.76
N PHE A 112 -0.41 7.38 8.22
CA PHE A 112 -1.75 7.77 7.80
C PHE A 112 -2.76 7.43 8.89
N VAL A 113 -3.39 8.44 9.49
CA VAL A 113 -4.36 8.26 10.57
C VAL A 113 -5.58 7.50 10.08
N HIS A 114 -6.07 6.54 10.88
CA HIS A 114 -7.25 5.75 10.54
C HIS A 114 -8.47 6.65 10.39
N ARG A 115 -9.03 6.72 9.17
CA ARG A 115 -10.33 7.35 8.90
C ARG A 115 -11.47 6.31 8.95
N ILE A 116 -11.16 5.09 8.53
CA ILE A 116 -12.01 3.90 8.69
C ILE A 116 -11.27 2.91 9.61
N PRO A 117 -11.94 2.21 10.55
CA PRO A 117 -11.31 1.21 11.39
C PRO A 117 -10.59 0.12 10.56
N PRO A 118 -9.35 -0.26 10.90
CA PRO A 118 -8.60 -1.24 10.12
C PRO A 118 -9.26 -2.63 10.09
N SER A 119 -10.10 -2.96 11.07
CA SER A 119 -10.89 -4.20 11.11
C SER A 119 -11.95 -4.30 10.00
N HIS A 120 -12.29 -3.18 9.35
CA HIS A 120 -13.20 -3.15 8.21
C HIS A 120 -12.50 -3.60 6.91
N VAL A 121 -11.17 -3.59 6.84
CA VAL A 121 -10.44 -4.04 5.65
C VAL A 121 -10.63 -5.54 5.44
N LYS A 122 -11.04 -5.92 4.23
CA LYS A 122 -11.26 -7.32 3.82
C LYS A 122 -10.35 -7.74 2.67
N MET A 123 -9.80 -6.79 1.92
CA MET A 123 -8.95 -7.08 0.78
C MET A 123 -7.84 -6.05 0.63
N ILE A 124 -6.64 -6.53 0.31
CA ILE A 124 -5.52 -5.69 -0.12
C ILE A 124 -5.30 -5.92 -1.61
N GLN A 125 -5.28 -4.84 -2.37
CA GLN A 125 -4.89 -4.87 -3.77
C GLN A 125 -3.53 -4.19 -3.95
N VAL A 126 -2.66 -4.82 -4.75
CA VAL A 126 -1.42 -4.20 -5.22
C VAL A 126 -1.43 -4.19 -6.75
N CYS A 127 -1.28 -3.02 -7.36
CA CYS A 127 -1.39 -2.86 -8.81
C CYS A 127 -0.41 -1.81 -9.37
N ARG A 128 -0.50 -1.59 -10.70
CA ARG A 128 0.35 -0.72 -11.54
C ARG A 128 1.71 -1.33 -11.90
N ASP A 129 2.73 -0.49 -12.06
CA ASP A 129 3.97 -0.75 -12.76
C ASP A 129 4.99 -1.42 -11.83
N VAL A 130 4.65 -2.61 -11.35
CA VAL A 130 5.46 -3.35 -10.38
C VAL A 130 5.47 -4.85 -10.70
N SER A 131 6.63 -5.48 -10.54
CA SER A 131 6.77 -6.93 -10.47
C SER A 131 6.74 -7.33 -9.00
N LEU A 132 5.83 -8.22 -8.61
CA LEU A 132 5.65 -8.62 -7.22
C LEU A 132 6.32 -9.95 -6.92
N ASP A 133 7.20 -9.95 -5.92
CA ASP A 133 7.86 -11.15 -5.40
C ASP A 133 7.02 -11.81 -4.31
N SER A 134 6.46 -11.01 -3.40
CA SER A 134 5.61 -11.51 -2.31
C SER A 134 4.72 -10.41 -1.71
N VAL A 135 3.55 -10.83 -1.24
CA VAL A 135 2.64 -10.03 -0.41
C VAL A 135 2.22 -10.91 0.76
N LEU A 136 2.56 -10.48 1.98
CA LEU A 136 2.33 -11.24 3.21
C LEU A 136 1.65 -10.37 4.26
N VAL A 137 0.84 -11.00 5.11
CA VAL A 137 0.32 -10.37 6.33
C VAL A 137 0.88 -11.13 7.53
N SER A 138 1.57 -10.40 8.41
CA SER A 138 2.07 -10.91 9.69
C SER A 138 1.22 -10.34 10.81
N ASN A 139 0.90 -11.15 11.81
CA ASN A 139 0.18 -10.73 13.01
C ASN A 139 1.10 -10.85 14.23
N GLY A 140 1.01 -9.89 15.15
CA GLY A 140 1.74 -9.94 16.42
C GLY A 140 3.18 -9.42 16.34
N TRP A 141 3.44 -8.42 15.51
CA TRP A 141 4.70 -7.69 15.60
C TRP A 141 4.70 -6.86 16.90
N ARG A 142 5.43 -7.35 17.89
CA ARG A 142 5.80 -6.65 19.12
C ARG A 142 7.25 -7.01 19.45
#